data_AF-A0A0B2WX98-F1
#
_entry.id   AF-A0A0B2WX98-F1
#
_cell.length_a   1.000
_cell.length_b   1.000
_cell.length_c   1.000
_cell.angle_alpha   90.00
_cell.angle_beta   90.00
_cell.angle_gamma   90.00
#
_symmetry.space_group_name_H-M   'P 1'
#
loop_
_entity.id
_entity.type
_entity.pdbx_description
1 polymer ?
#
loop_
_entity_poly.entity_id
_entity_poly.type
_entity_poly.pdbx_seq_one_letter_code
_entity_poly.pdbx_strand_id
1 'polypeptide(L)'
;MLKQDGPVRTKRVREARDDAKKEIADYKASKEEEFKKFQAEHSRGNQQAEEEASKEADKEIKNIREAGSRGQEGVVKSLLSAVFEVHPVAPEKA
;
A
#
# COMPACT_ATOMS: atom_id res chain seq x y z
N MET A 1 -15.33 32.08 -63.73
CA MET A 1 -15.74 30.99 -62.81
C MET A 1 -14.99 31.01 -61.46
N LEU A 2 -14.51 32.18 -60.98
CA LEU A 2 -13.50 32.26 -59.88
C LEU A 2 -13.99 32.91 -58.56
N LYS A 3 -15.30 33.19 -58.41
CA LYS A 3 -15.82 33.89 -57.21
C LYS A 3 -16.18 32.97 -56.04
N GLN A 4 -16.10 31.65 -56.17
CA GLN A 4 -16.50 30.71 -55.11
C GLN A 4 -15.36 30.18 -54.22
N ASP A 5 -14.08 30.36 -54.60
CA ASP A 5 -13.00 29.64 -53.91
C ASP A 5 -12.54 30.28 -52.58
N GLY A 6 -12.61 31.60 -52.44
CA GLY A 6 -12.25 32.30 -51.19
C GLY A 6 -13.10 31.83 -49.99
N PRO A 7 -14.45 31.84 -50.11
CA PRO A 7 -15.35 31.36 -49.06
C PRO A 7 -15.17 29.88 -48.71
N VAL A 8 -14.89 29.02 -49.70
CA VAL A 8 -14.67 27.57 -49.49
C VAL A 8 -13.36 27.32 -48.74
N ARG A 9 -12.29 28.05 -49.04
CA ARG A 9 -11.03 27.96 -48.29
C ARG A 9 -11.18 28.41 -46.84
N THR A 10 -11.88 29.52 -46.59
CA THR A 10 -12.14 30.00 -45.23
C THR A 10 -13.01 29.03 -44.43
N LYS A 11 -14.00 28.39 -45.05
CA LYS A 11 -14.79 27.31 -44.43
C LYS A 11 -13.93 26.11 -44.04
N ARG A 12 -13.10 25.60 -44.96
CA ARG A 12 -12.19 24.48 -44.69
C ARG A 12 -11.18 24.77 -43.57
N VAL A 13 -10.64 25.98 -43.50
CA VAL A 13 -9.73 26.39 -42.40
C VAL A 13 -10.47 26.41 -41.06
N ARG A 14 -11.73 26.85 -41.04
CA ARG A 14 -12.54 26.86 -39.82
C ARG A 14 -12.89 25.45 -39.37
N GLU A 15 -13.32 24.59 -40.30
CA GLU A 15 -13.60 23.17 -40.05
C GLU A 15 -12.36 22.45 -39.52
N ALA A 16 -11.21 22.57 -40.18
CA ALA A 16 -9.97 21.95 -39.72
C ALA A 16 -9.54 22.41 -38.31
N ARG A 17 -9.77 23.68 -37.97
CA ARG A 17 -9.49 24.21 -36.63
C ARG A 17 -10.46 23.65 -35.58
N ASP A 18 -11.73 23.54 -35.93
CA ASP A 18 -12.76 23.05 -35.01
C ASP A 18 -12.61 21.53 -34.81
N ASP A 19 -12.21 20.78 -35.83
CA ASP A 19 -11.84 19.36 -35.76
C ASP A 19 -10.59 19.13 -34.90
N ALA A 20 -9.53 19.92 -35.12
CA ALA A 20 -8.31 19.83 -34.29
C ALA A 20 -8.60 20.14 -32.81
N LYS A 21 -9.49 21.11 -32.53
CA LYS A 21 -9.93 21.39 -31.15
C LYS A 21 -10.67 20.22 -30.54
N LYS A 22 -11.50 19.52 -31.33
CA LYS A 22 -12.22 18.34 -30.89
C LYS A 22 -11.27 17.19 -30.59
N GLU A 23 -10.33 16.89 -31.49
CA GLU A 23 -9.31 15.84 -31.24
C GLU A 23 -8.46 16.13 -30.01
N ILE A 24 -8.07 17.39 -29.77
CA ILE A 24 -7.34 17.78 -28.56
C ILE A 24 -8.19 17.55 -27.31
N ALA A 25 -9.49 17.86 -27.36
CA ALA A 25 -10.39 17.63 -26.23
C ALA A 25 -10.57 16.14 -25.96
N ASP A 26 -10.78 15.33 -27.00
CA ASP A 26 -10.95 13.89 -26.90
C ASP A 26 -9.67 13.21 -26.38
N TYR A 27 -8.49 13.64 -26.85
CA TYR A 27 -7.20 13.16 -26.36
C TYR A 27 -6.96 13.53 -24.90
N LYS A 28 -7.32 14.75 -24.49
CA LYS A 28 -7.24 15.15 -23.08
C LYS A 28 -8.17 14.32 -22.21
N ALA A 29 -9.40 14.08 -22.67
CA ALA A 29 -10.36 13.27 -21.94
C ALA A 29 -9.87 11.82 -21.79
N SER A 30 -9.33 11.22 -22.85
CA SER A 30 -8.79 9.85 -22.79
C SER A 30 -7.59 9.75 -21.85
N LYS A 31 -6.68 10.74 -21.87
CA LYS A 31 -5.54 10.79 -20.95
C LYS A 31 -5.93 11.00 -19.50
N GLU A 32 -6.94 11.82 -19.23
CA GLU A 32 -7.49 11.97 -17.89
C GLU A 32 -8.13 10.67 -17.38
N GLU A 33 -8.84 9.95 -18.25
CA GLU A 33 -9.43 8.65 -17.90
C GLU A 33 -8.35 7.58 -17.63
N GLU A 34 -7.32 7.49 -18.48
CA GLU A 34 -6.15 6.62 -18.26
C GLU A 34 -5.46 6.96 -16.94
N PHE A 35 -5.25 8.25 -16.66
CA PHE A 35 -4.62 8.70 -15.42
C PHE A 35 -5.46 8.33 -14.19
N LYS A 36 -6.78 8.51 -14.25
CA LYS A 36 -7.69 8.13 -13.16
C LYS A 36 -7.73 6.62 -12.94
N LYS A 37 -7.74 5.81 -14.01
CA LYS A 37 -7.67 4.34 -13.90
C LYS A 37 -6.35 3.90 -13.29
N PHE A 38 -5.23 4.45 -13.79
CA PHE A 38 -3.91 4.19 -13.24
C PHE A 38 -3.84 4.59 -11.76
N GLN A 39 -4.33 5.77 -11.40
CA GLN A 39 -4.38 6.20 -10.01
C GLN A 39 -5.25 5.27 -9.16
N ALA A 40 -6.41 4.82 -9.63
CA ALA A 40 -7.27 3.91 -8.88
C ALA A 40 -6.65 2.51 -8.71
N GLU A 41 -6.00 1.99 -9.74
CA GLU A 41 -5.33 0.67 -9.72
C GLU A 41 -4.09 0.71 -8.82
N HIS A 42 -3.31 1.79 -8.88
CA HIS A 42 -2.06 1.92 -8.13
C HIS A 42 -2.21 2.57 -6.75
N SER A 43 -3.31 3.29 -6.47
CA SER A 43 -3.64 3.82 -5.14
C SER A 43 -3.94 2.70 -4.13
N ARG A 44 -4.22 1.48 -4.58
CA ARG A 44 -4.45 0.31 -3.72
C ARG A 44 -3.18 -0.39 -3.27
N GLY A 45 -2.01 -0.02 -3.80
CA GLY A 45 -0.74 -0.71 -3.51
C GLY A 45 -0.40 -0.74 -2.04
N ASN A 46 -0.61 0.37 -1.31
CA ASN A 46 -0.33 0.41 0.12
C ASN A 46 -1.38 -0.33 0.96
N GLN A 47 -2.67 -0.27 0.59
CA GLN A 47 -3.74 -0.89 1.38
C GLN A 47 -3.61 -2.42 1.42
N GLN A 48 -3.31 -3.06 0.29
CA GLN A 48 -3.13 -4.51 0.27
C GLN A 48 -1.88 -4.93 1.06
N ALA A 49 -0.76 -4.20 0.91
CA ALA A 49 0.45 -4.46 1.67
C ALA A 49 0.25 -4.25 3.18
N GLU A 50 -0.49 -3.21 3.58
CA GLU A 50 -0.86 -2.96 4.97
C GLU A 50 -1.77 -4.05 5.54
N GLU A 51 -2.78 -4.50 4.79
CA GLU A 51 -3.67 -5.58 5.22
C GLU A 51 -2.93 -6.92 5.36
N GLU A 52 -2.04 -7.26 4.41
CA GLU A 52 -1.22 -8.47 4.49
C GLU A 52 -0.26 -8.40 5.68
N ALA A 53 0.44 -7.28 5.85
CA ALA A 53 1.34 -7.07 7.00
C ALA A 53 0.59 -7.16 8.33
N SER A 54 -0.62 -6.59 8.42
CA SER A 54 -1.46 -6.68 9.63
C SER A 54 -1.89 -8.11 9.93
N LYS A 55 -2.31 -8.88 8.91
CA LYS A 55 -2.70 -10.29 9.08
C LYS A 55 -1.53 -11.16 9.55
N GLU A 56 -0.34 -10.93 9.00
CA GLU A 56 0.87 -11.65 9.40
C GLU A 56 1.28 -11.27 10.83
N ALA A 57 1.24 -9.99 11.18
CA ALA A 57 1.50 -9.53 12.54
C ALA A 57 0.53 -10.16 13.55
N ASP A 58 -0.77 -10.21 13.25
CA ASP A 58 -1.77 -10.83 14.13
C ASP A 58 -1.52 -12.34 14.32
N LYS A 59 -1.07 -13.02 13.26
CA LYS A 59 -0.70 -14.44 13.32
C LYS A 59 0.52 -14.64 14.22
N GLU A 60 1.55 -13.82 14.07
CA GLU A 60 2.75 -13.91 14.91
C GLU A 60 2.45 -13.56 16.37
N ILE A 61 1.59 -12.57 16.64
CA ILE A 61 1.13 -12.27 18.01
C ILE A 61 0.41 -13.48 18.63
N LYS A 62 -0.43 -14.18 17.86
CA LYS A 62 -1.08 -15.42 18.35
C LYS A 62 -0.04 -16.51 18.65
N ASN A 63 0.91 -16.73 17.75
CA ASN A 63 1.99 -17.72 17.95
C ASN A 63 2.78 -17.44 19.23
N ILE A 64 3.16 -16.17 19.45
CA ILE A 64 3.88 -15.73 20.65
C ILE A 64 3.06 -15.99 21.90
N ARG A 65 1.76 -15.65 21.89
CA ARG A 65 0.86 -15.88 23.04
C ARG A 65 0.70 -17.37 23.36
N GLU A 66 0.55 -18.22 22.35
CA GLU A 66 0.46 -19.66 22.55
C GLU A 66 1.78 -20.24 23.08
N ALA A 67 2.91 -19.84 22.50
CA ALA A 67 4.23 -20.27 22.98
C ALA A 67 4.48 -19.84 24.43
N GLY A 68 4.15 -18.58 24.76
CA GLY A 68 4.22 -18.06 26.13
C GLY A 68 3.33 -18.84 27.09
N SER A 69 2.09 -19.14 26.71
CA SER A 69 1.16 -19.92 27.55
C SER A 69 1.66 -21.35 27.78
N ARG A 70 2.23 -22.00 26.76
CA ARG A 70 2.84 -23.34 26.90
C ARG A 70 4.06 -23.34 27.83
N GLY A 71 4.86 -22.29 27.80
CA GLY A 71 6.07 -22.17 28.62
C GLY A 71 5.83 -21.62 30.03
N GLN A 72 4.68 -20.99 30.28
CA GLN A 72 4.41 -20.22 31.49
C GLN A 72 4.59 -21.05 32.76
N GLU A 73 4.02 -22.25 32.82
CA GLU A 73 4.10 -23.11 34.01
C GLU A 73 5.55 -23.49 34.33
N GLY A 74 6.33 -23.85 33.30
CA GLY A 74 7.74 -24.21 33.45
C GLY A 74 8.57 -23.03 33.97
N VAL A 75 8.37 -21.84 33.41
CA VAL A 75 9.07 -20.62 33.86
C VAL A 75 8.71 -20.27 35.30
N VAL A 76 7.43 -20.31 35.65
CA VAL A 76 6.98 -20.05 37.03
C VAL A 76 7.58 -21.05 38.00
N LYS A 77 7.59 -22.34 37.66
CA LYS A 77 8.20 -23.39 38.48
C LYS A 77 9.70 -23.15 38.68
N SER A 78 10.44 -22.87 37.60
CA SER A 78 11.88 -22.57 37.68
C SER A 78 12.18 -21.33 38.52
N LEU A 79 11.40 -20.26 38.39
CA LEU A 79 11.54 -19.05 39.20
C LEU A 79 11.28 -19.34 40.68
N LEU A 80 10.21 -20.08 41.01
CA LEU A 80 9.92 -20.46 42.39
C LEU A 80 11.01 -21.37 42.97
N SER A 81 11.44 -22.39 42.24
CA SER A 81 12.53 -23.27 42.66
C SER A 81 13.80 -22.49 42.96
N ALA A 82 14.21 -21.56 42.09
CA ALA A 82 15.40 -20.72 42.31
C ALA A 82 15.28 -19.82 43.55
N VAL A 83 14.08 -19.39 43.92
CA VAL A 83 13.84 -18.57 45.12
C VAL A 83 13.88 -19.43 46.39
N PHE A 84 13.37 -20.66 46.33
CA PHE A 84 13.26 -21.54 47.51
C PHE A 84 14.48 -22.45 47.73
N GLU A 85 15.24 -22.78 46.69
CA GLU A 85 16.52 -23.51 46.82
C GLU A 85 17.65 -22.54 47.16
N VAL A 86 17.82 -22.30 48.47
CA VAL A 86 18.95 -21.54 48.98
C VAL A 86 20.21 -22.40 48.88
N HIS A 87 21.17 -21.96 48.07
CA HIS A 87 22.52 -22.53 47.99
C HIS A 87 23.51 -21.64 48.75
N PRO A 88 23.62 -21.79 50.08
CA PRO A 88 24.54 -20.98 50.88
C PRO A 88 25.98 -21.35 50.51
N VAL A 89 26.76 -20.34 50.15
CA VAL A 89 28.20 -20.46 49.94
C VAL A 89 28.91 -19.82 51.12
N ALA A 90 29.87 -20.52 51.72
CA ALA A 90 30.68 -19.96 52.79
C ALA A 90 31.47 -18.75 52.25
N PRO A 91 31.54 -17.63 53.00
CA PRO A 91 32.30 -16.47 52.55
C PRO A 91 33.78 -16.86 52.39
N GLU A 92 34.37 -16.49 51.25
CA GLU A 92 35.81 -16.66 51.05
C GLU A 92 36.56 -15.83 52.10
N LYS A 93 37.57 -16.45 52.72
CA LYS A 93 38.41 -15.78 53.72
C LYS A 93 39.10 -14.58 53.03
N ALA A 94 38.83 -13.39 53.59
CA ALA A 94 39.48 -12.14 53.23
C ALA A 94 41.01 -12.20 53.42
#